data_AF-A0AAU6YXA4-F1
#
_entry.id   AF-A0AAU6YXA4-F1
#
_cell.length_a   1.000
_cell.length_b   1.000
_cell.length_c   1.000
_cell.angle_alpha   90.00
_cell.angle_beta   90.00
_cell.angle_gamma   90.00
#
_symmetry.space_group_name_H-M   'P 1'
#
loop_
_entity.id
_entity.type
_entity.pdbx_description
1 polymer ?
#
loop_
_entity_poly.entity_id
_entity_poly.type
_entity_poly.pdbx_seq_one_letter_code
_entity_poly.pdbx_strand_id
1 'polypeptide(L)'
;MSTAFIPFTMTATVRDGGRESFRTEVELISSTRLGCARMDVLRSTNVEATFRGVIPESEHTVDGASLARLLQGRLASEKGIYLDVAVSIED
;
A
#
# COMPACT_ATOMS: atom_id res chain seq x y z
N MET A 1 -0.84 24.43 11.81
CA MET A 1 0.15 23.90 10.85
C MET A 1 -0.58 22.95 9.93
N SER A 2 -0.57 23.19 8.62
CA SER A 2 -1.10 22.22 7.66
C SER A 2 -0.08 21.09 7.55
N THR A 3 -0.45 19.88 7.96
CA THR A 3 0.30 18.68 7.61
C THR A 3 0.13 18.49 6.11
N ALA A 4 1.19 18.69 5.34
CA ALA A 4 1.18 18.31 3.94
C ALA A 4 1.16 16.78 3.86
N PHE A 5 0.49 16.25 2.83
CA PHE A 5 0.37 14.82 2.60
C PHE A 5 0.99 14.47 1.27
N ILE A 6 1.74 13.36 1.24
CA ILE A 6 2.36 12.84 0.04
C ILE A 6 1.51 11.69 -0.47
N PRO A 7 0.94 11.80 -1.69
CA PRO A 7 0.22 10.70 -2.31
C PRO A 7 1.18 9.61 -2.79
N PHE A 8 0.75 8.37 -2.70
CA PHE A 8 1.46 7.23 -3.28
C PHE A 8 0.46 6.22 -3.84
N THR A 9 0.93 5.44 -4.80
CA THR A 9 0.21 4.29 -5.34
C THR A 9 0.88 3.00 -4.86
N MET A 10 0.05 2.03 -4.45
CA MET A 10 0.49 0.66 -4.17
C MET A 10 -0.19 -0.29 -5.14
N THR A 11 0.58 -1.22 -5.69
CA THR A 11 0.05 -2.38 -6.41
C THR A 11 0.23 -3.62 -5.55
N ALA A 12 -0.85 -4.35 -5.30
CA ALA A 12 -0.83 -5.65 -4.65
C ALA A 12 -1.21 -6.74 -5.66
N THR A 13 -0.35 -7.75 -5.78
CA THR A 13 -0.50 -8.86 -6.72
C THR A 13 -0.61 -10.16 -5.94
N VAL A 14 -1.48 -11.04 -6.41
CA VAL A 14 -1.66 -12.37 -5.82
C VAL A 14 -0.39 -13.20 -5.97
N ARG A 15 0.00 -13.91 -4.90
CA ARG A 15 1.03 -14.94 -4.95
C ARG A 15 0.44 -16.26 -5.47
N ASP A 16 1.30 -17.14 -5.96
CA ASP A 16 0.88 -18.48 -6.41
C ASP A 16 0.05 -19.19 -5.32
N GLY A 17 -1.16 -19.63 -5.70
CA GLY A 17 -2.11 -20.29 -4.80
C GLY A 17 -2.97 -19.37 -3.92
N GLY A 18 -2.75 -18.04 -3.92
CA GLY A 18 -3.46 -17.07 -3.07
C GLY A 18 -4.76 -16.47 -3.63
N ARG A 19 -5.28 -17.00 -4.75
CA ARG A 19 -6.42 -16.38 -5.46
C ARG A 19 -7.71 -16.36 -4.67
N GLU A 20 -7.93 -17.36 -3.83
CA GLU A 20 -9.14 -17.48 -3.01
C GLU A 20 -9.15 -16.44 -1.87
N SER A 21 -7.99 -16.10 -1.33
CA SER A 21 -7.84 -15.09 -0.26
C SER A 21 -7.64 -13.67 -0.80
N PHE A 22 -7.26 -13.51 -2.07
CA PHE A 22 -6.94 -12.21 -2.69
C PHE A 22 -7.98 -11.12 -2.41
N ARG A 23 -9.26 -11.42 -2.61
CA ARG A 23 -10.34 -10.42 -2.42
C ARG A 23 -10.46 -9.99 -0.97
N THR A 24 -10.40 -10.95 -0.05
CA THR A 24 -10.44 -10.69 1.40
C THR A 24 -9.23 -9.88 1.83
N GLU A 25 -8.06 -10.14 1.27
CA GLU A 25 -6.84 -9.37 1.56
C GLU A 25 -6.92 -7.94 0.99
N VAL A 26 -7.49 -7.75 -0.20
CA VAL A 26 -7.76 -6.41 -0.76
C VAL A 26 -8.74 -5.62 0.12
N GLU A 27 -9.81 -6.26 0.58
CA GLU A 27 -10.78 -5.66 1.51
C GLU A 27 -10.12 -5.31 2.85
N LEU A 28 -9.28 -6.21 3.39
CA LEU A 28 -8.50 -5.97 4.60
C LEU A 28 -7.58 -4.75 4.44
N ILE A 29 -6.89 -4.64 3.31
CA ILE A 29 -6.02 -3.50 2.99
C ILE A 29 -6.80 -2.18 2.95
N SER A 30 -7.97 -2.17 2.31
CA SER A 30 -8.79 -0.95 2.19
C SER A 30 -9.50 -0.55 3.48
N SER A 31 -9.78 -1.51 4.37
CA SER A 31 -10.47 -1.29 5.64
C SER A 31 -9.53 -1.00 6.81
N THR A 32 -8.25 -1.32 6.67
CA THR A 32 -7.24 -1.16 7.72
C THR A 32 -6.36 0.06 7.44
N ARG A 33 -5.91 0.73 8.50
CA ARG A 33 -4.79 1.69 8.37
C ARG A 33 -3.49 0.91 8.36
N LEU A 34 -2.98 0.64 7.17
CA LEU A 34 -1.71 -0.04 6.98
C LEU A 34 -0.56 0.95 6.98
N GLY A 35 0.44 0.73 7.83
CA GLY A 35 1.68 1.50 7.83
C GLY A 35 1.49 3.03 7.95
N CYS A 36 0.48 3.48 8.70
CA CYS A 36 0.05 4.87 8.93
C CYS A 36 -0.85 5.51 7.85
N ALA A 37 -1.16 4.84 6.73
CA ALA A 37 -1.99 5.37 5.66
C ALA A 37 -3.36 4.68 5.58
N ARG A 38 -4.41 5.47 5.32
CA ARG A 38 -5.68 4.92 4.80
C ARG A 38 -5.48 4.68 3.31
N MET A 39 -5.91 3.52 2.81
CA MET A 39 -5.76 3.14 1.41
C MET A 39 -7.12 3.05 0.75
N ASP A 40 -7.29 3.74 -0.36
CA ASP A 40 -8.48 3.69 -1.20
C ASP A 40 -8.21 2.83 -2.44
N VAL A 41 -9.12 1.92 -2.77
CA VAL A 41 -8.97 1.05 -3.95
C VAL A 41 -9.23 1.86 -5.21
N LEU A 42 -8.24 1.97 -6.09
CA LEU A 42 -8.39 2.59 -7.41
C LEU A 42 -8.90 1.58 -8.44
N ARG A 43 -8.34 0.38 -8.41
CA ARG A 43 -8.66 -0.70 -9.35
C ARG A 43 -8.47 -2.04 -8.64
N SER A 44 -9.35 -2.99 -8.90
CA SER A 44 -9.17 -4.37 -8.44
C SER A 44 -9.61 -5.34 -9.53
N THR A 45 -8.83 -6.39 -9.69
CA THR A 45 -9.09 -7.53 -10.57
C THR A 45 -9.08 -8.81 -9.74
N ASN A 46 -9.05 -9.99 -10.39
CA ASN A 46 -8.96 -11.27 -9.68
C ASN A 46 -7.54 -11.64 -9.23
N VAL A 47 -6.52 -10.86 -9.60
CA VAL A 47 -5.10 -11.17 -9.35
C VAL A 47 -4.26 -9.96 -8.98
N GLU A 48 -4.77 -8.75 -9.20
CA GLU A 48 -4.04 -7.51 -8.99
C GLU A 48 -5.01 -6.42 -8.53
N ALA A 49 -4.58 -5.61 -7.58
CA ALA A 49 -5.29 -4.45 -7.10
C ALA A 49 -4.34 -3.26 -6.93
N THR A 50 -4.80 -2.10 -7.36
CA THR A 50 -4.11 -0.82 -7.23
C THR A 50 -4.83 0.03 -6.19
N PHE A 51 -4.06 0.60 -5.28
CA PHE A 51 -4.55 1.42 -4.18
C PHE A 51 -3.87 2.78 -4.20
N ARG A 52 -4.59 3.80 -3.75
CA ARG A 52 -4.04 5.11 -3.45
C ARG A 52 -3.94 5.27 -1.94
N GLY A 53 -2.79 5.71 -1.46
CA GLY A 53 -2.59 6.08 -0.07
C GLY A 53 -2.07 7.50 0.07
N VAL A 54 -2.20 8.05 1.26
CA VAL A 54 -1.60 9.33 1.65
C VAL A 54 -0.87 9.16 2.97
N ILE A 55 0.32 9.73 3.08
CA ILE A 55 1.09 9.79 4.33
C ILE A 55 1.46 11.24 4.68
N PRO A 56 1.61 11.56 5.97
CA PRO A 56 2.12 12.87 6.39
C PRO A 56 3.54 13.14 5.87
N GLU A 57 3.79 14.32 5.32
CA GLU A 57 5.14 14.81 4.98
C GLU A 57 6.06 14.90 6.21
N SER A 58 5.49 14.94 7.42
CA SER A 58 6.28 14.88 8.66
C SER A 58 6.99 13.53 8.89
N GLU A 59 6.60 12.46 8.20
CA GLU A 59 7.36 11.19 8.19
C GLU A 59 8.57 11.23 7.22
N HIS A 60 8.87 12.37 6.61
CA HIS A 60 9.83 12.51 5.52
C HIS A 60 11.20 13.06 5.97
N THR A 61 12.25 12.27 5.73
CA THR A 61 13.66 12.73 5.76
C THR A 61 14.50 12.20 4.58
N VAL A 62 13.88 11.50 3.63
CA VAL A 62 14.55 10.74 2.55
C VAL A 62 13.85 10.93 1.20
N ASP A 63 14.52 10.67 0.07
CA ASP A 63 13.92 10.76 -1.27
C ASP A 63 12.71 9.82 -1.49
N GLY A 64 11.90 10.08 -2.51
CA GLY A 64 10.69 9.30 -2.81
C GLY A 64 10.94 7.80 -3.05
N ALA A 65 12.12 7.44 -3.59
CA ALA A 65 12.48 6.03 -3.79
C ALA A 65 12.74 5.30 -2.47
N SER A 66 13.41 5.97 -1.52
CA SER A 66 13.66 5.47 -0.17
C SER A 66 12.36 5.35 0.61
N LEU A 67 11.44 6.32 0.45
CA LEU A 67 10.12 6.27 1.04
C LEU A 67 9.28 5.09 0.48
N ALA A 68 9.28 4.89 -0.83
CA ALA A 68 8.61 3.75 -1.46
C ALA A 68 9.12 2.42 -0.90
N ARG A 69 10.44 2.24 -0.77
CA ARG A 69 11.04 1.04 -0.17
C ARG A 69 10.66 0.85 1.29
N LEU A 70 10.63 1.93 2.07
CA LEU A 70 10.23 1.90 3.48
C LEU A 70 8.77 1.44 3.61
N LEU A 71 7.87 2.04 2.84
CA LEU A 71 6.44 1.69 2.83
C LEU A 71 6.23 0.26 2.36
N GLN A 72 6.90 -0.15 1.28
CA GLN A 72 6.84 -1.51 0.79
C GLN A 72 7.30 -2.52 1.86
N GLY A 73 8.40 -2.24 2.57
CA GLY A 73 8.90 -3.08 3.66
C GLY A 73 7.93 -3.17 4.84
N ARG A 74 7.29 -2.05 5.23
CA ARG A 74 6.26 -2.04 6.28
C ARG A 74 5.05 -2.87 5.88
N LEU A 75 4.56 -2.69 4.65
CA LEU A 75 3.38 -3.40 4.13
C LEU A 75 3.64 -4.90 3.97
N ALA A 76 4.82 -5.28 3.48
CA ALA A 76 5.23 -6.67 3.39
C ALA A 76 5.44 -7.35 4.76
N SER A 77 5.64 -6.57 5.82
CA SER A 77 5.79 -7.09 7.20
C SER A 77 4.45 -7.21 7.94
N GLU A 78 3.35 -6.71 7.36
CA GLU A 78 2.04 -6.77 7.99
C GLU A 78 1.55 -8.22 8.07
N LYS A 79 1.07 -8.61 9.25
CA LYS A 79 0.57 -9.96 9.45
C LYS A 79 -0.81 -10.10 8.81
N GLY A 80 -0.98 -11.14 8.00
CA GLY A 80 -2.26 -11.48 7.37
C GLY A 80 -2.44 -10.93 5.96
N ILE A 81 -1.41 -10.28 5.39
CA ILE A 81 -1.36 -9.94 3.97
C ILE A 81 -0.35 -10.87 3.30
N TYR A 82 -0.80 -11.66 2.33
CA TYR A 82 -0.01 -12.62 1.57
C TYR A 82 0.02 -12.25 0.08
N LEU A 83 0.21 -10.95 -0.18
CA LEU A 83 0.33 -10.38 -1.52
C LEU A 83 1.75 -9.89 -1.77
N ASP A 84 2.16 -9.93 -3.04
CA ASP A 84 3.33 -9.18 -3.47
C ASP A 84 2.96 -7.71 -3.64
N VAL A 85 3.64 -6.85 -2.91
CA VAL A 85 3.37 -5.41 -2.88
C VAL A 85 4.50 -4.62 -3.54
N ALA A 86 4.13 -3.67 -4.37
CA ALA A 86 5.02 -2.67 -4.95
C ALA A 86 4.45 -1.28 -4.66
N VAL A 87 5.31 -0.34 -4.21
CA VAL A 87 4.92 1.03 -3.88
C VAL A 87 5.62 2.00 -4.82
N SER A 88 4.91 3.06 -5.21
CA SER A 88 5.44 4.15 -6.02
C SER A 88 4.91 5.48 -5.47
N ILE A 89 5.80 6.44 -5.23
CA ILE A 89 5.42 7.79 -4.81
C ILE A 89 5.01 8.58 -6.05
N GLU A 90 3.91 9.34 -5.95
CA GLU A 90 3.50 10.28 -7.00
C GLU A 90 4.27 11.59 -6.77
N ASP A 91 5.16 11.97 -7.70
CA ASP A 91 5.82 13.28 -7.76
C ASP A 91 4.85 14.37 -8.28
#